data_AF-A0A928XRZ1-F1
#
_entry.id   AF-A0A928XRZ1-F1
#
_cell.length_a   1.000
_cell.length_b   1.000
_cell.length_c   1.000
_cell.angle_alpha   90.00
_cell.angle_beta   90.00
_cell.angle_gamma   90.00
#
_symmetry.space_group_name_H-M   'P 1'
#
loop_
_entity.id
_entity.type
_entity.pdbx_description
1 polymer ?
#
loop_
_entity_poly.entity_id
_entity_poly.type
_entity_poly.pdbx_seq_one_letter_code
_entity_poly.pdbx_strand_id
1 'polypeptide(L)'
;MTNDAEPSDADLLAAIASNASDRVARNEAQATFYARHVRYLYGALRQREAKLLSLAGISAEDLVQETFHRAFERAHTFQRGDVEDREHERHRTRAWLGRVAHNLLADQLERFREVSASPYLERVACDGIDAEPSESRELDLVSAGLESLSEREQDVLRVTALYHRAGEHQRLPNAVSAELAARWGTTNENIRAIRSRALKKLTEFVTGRIGQENVP
;
A
#
# COMPACT_ATOMS: atom_id res chain seq x y z
N MET A 1 -2.89 35.79 -29.89
CA MET A 1 -3.44 35.12 -28.70
C MET A 1 -3.13 33.66 -28.87
N THR A 2 -1.98 33.22 -28.37
CA THR A 2 -1.52 31.84 -28.48
C THR A 2 -2.44 30.97 -27.64
N ASN A 3 -3.03 29.95 -28.25
CA ASN A 3 -3.86 28.97 -27.57
C ASN A 3 -2.91 28.05 -26.79
N ASP A 4 -2.41 28.51 -25.64
CA ASP A 4 -1.51 27.74 -24.77
C ASP A 4 -2.34 26.65 -24.09
N ALA A 5 -2.54 25.56 -24.82
CA ALA A 5 -3.16 24.37 -24.28
C ALA A 5 -2.32 23.88 -23.09
N GLU A 6 -2.95 23.65 -21.93
CA GLU A 6 -2.25 23.17 -20.75
C GLU A 6 -1.36 21.94 -21.08
N PRO A 7 -0.12 21.90 -20.58
CA PRO A 7 0.78 20.78 -20.83
C PRO A 7 0.19 19.48 -20.28
N SER A 8 0.32 18.41 -21.08
CA SER A 8 -0.12 17.07 -20.69
C SER A 8 0.76 16.51 -19.56
N ASP A 9 0.32 15.43 -18.91
CA ASP A 9 1.11 14.82 -17.83
C ASP A 9 2.43 14.26 -18.36
N ALA A 10 2.44 13.72 -19.58
CA ALA A 10 3.62 13.26 -20.29
C ALA A 10 4.57 14.41 -20.63
N ASP A 11 4.05 15.58 -21.05
CA ASP A 11 4.90 16.75 -21.33
C ASP A 11 5.55 17.27 -20.04
N LEU A 12 4.79 17.32 -18.94
CA LEU A 12 5.31 17.69 -17.62
C LEU A 12 6.39 16.70 -17.16
N LEU A 13 6.15 15.39 -17.25
CA LEU A 13 7.13 14.37 -16.86
C LEU A 13 8.37 14.37 -17.76
N ALA A 14 8.21 14.63 -19.06
CA ALA A 14 9.34 14.79 -19.98
C ALA A 14 10.18 16.02 -19.65
N ALA A 15 9.54 17.15 -19.30
CA ALA A 15 10.23 18.34 -18.82
C ALA A 15 10.96 18.10 -17.50
N ILE A 16 10.37 17.33 -16.58
CA ILE A 16 11.00 16.94 -15.31
C ILE A 16 12.21 16.02 -15.53
N ALA A 17 12.11 15.09 -16.47
CA ALA A 17 13.16 14.14 -16.83
C ALA A 17 14.33 14.78 -17.60
N SER A 18 14.10 15.93 -18.23
CA SER A 18 15.12 16.64 -18.99
C SER A 18 16.23 17.14 -18.07
N ASN A 19 17.47 16.79 -18.38
CA ASN A 19 18.67 17.32 -17.73
C ASN A 19 19.05 18.73 -18.24
N ALA A 20 18.19 19.38 -19.03
CA ALA A 20 18.43 20.75 -19.49
C ALA A 20 18.64 21.67 -18.28
N SER A 21 19.62 22.58 -18.37
CA SER A 21 20.05 23.47 -17.27
C SER A 21 18.98 24.44 -16.75
N ASP A 22 17.76 24.37 -17.28
CA ASP A 22 16.62 25.16 -16.86
C ASP A 22 15.95 24.56 -15.61
N ARG A 23 16.53 24.89 -14.46
CA ARG A 23 15.97 24.53 -13.14
C ARG A 23 14.60 25.15 -12.91
N VAL A 24 14.29 26.29 -13.53
CA VAL A 24 13.03 27.02 -13.32
C VAL A 24 11.91 26.25 -14.00
N ALA A 25 12.05 25.95 -15.29
CA ALA A 25 11.07 25.17 -16.04
C ALA A 25 10.82 23.79 -15.41
N ARG A 26 11.89 23.14 -14.90
CA ARG A 26 11.76 21.86 -14.18
C ARG A 26 10.94 21.99 -12.91
N ASN A 27 11.20 23.02 -12.11
CA ASN A 27 10.47 23.25 -10.85
C ASN A 27 9.00 23.63 -11.11
N GLU A 28 8.73 24.42 -12.14
CA GLU A 28 7.36 24.75 -12.58
C GLU A 28 6.62 23.49 -13.01
N ALA A 29 7.24 22.63 -13.82
CA ALA A 29 6.65 21.37 -14.24
C ALA A 29 6.37 20.44 -13.03
N GLN A 30 7.30 20.35 -12.07
CA GLN A 30 7.08 19.62 -10.82
C GLN A 30 5.90 20.18 -10.02
N ALA A 31 5.83 21.49 -9.85
CA ALA A 31 4.76 22.15 -9.10
C ALA A 31 3.39 21.92 -9.76
N THR A 32 3.30 22.09 -11.08
CA THR A 32 2.07 21.83 -11.84
C THR A 32 1.64 20.38 -11.74
N PHE A 33 2.57 19.43 -11.91
CA PHE A 33 2.28 18.00 -11.81
C PHE A 33 1.84 17.61 -10.39
N TYR A 34 2.56 18.10 -9.37
CA TYR A 34 2.23 17.86 -7.97
C TYR A 34 0.83 18.38 -7.63
N ALA A 35 0.54 19.64 -7.93
CA ALA A 35 -0.77 20.25 -7.65
C ALA A 35 -1.93 19.50 -8.32
N ARG A 36 -1.71 18.98 -9.52
CA ARG A 36 -2.72 18.23 -10.30
C ARG A 36 -3.06 16.88 -9.68
N HIS A 37 -2.10 16.19 -9.05
CA HIS A 37 -2.26 14.79 -8.65
C HIS A 37 -2.24 14.55 -7.13
N VAL A 38 -1.74 15.49 -6.32
CA VAL A 38 -1.57 15.31 -4.88
C VAL A 38 -2.87 14.94 -4.17
N ARG A 39 -3.98 15.64 -4.45
CA ARG A 39 -5.29 15.36 -3.81
C ARG A 39 -5.81 13.98 -4.15
N TYR A 40 -5.64 13.57 -5.41
CA TYR A 40 -6.06 12.25 -5.86
C TYR A 40 -5.23 11.15 -5.19
N LEU A 41 -3.90 11.29 -5.22
CA LEU A 41 -3.00 10.28 -4.66
C LEU A 41 -3.21 10.15 -3.15
N TYR A 42 -3.30 11.27 -2.45
CA TYR A 42 -3.59 11.29 -1.01
C TYR A 42 -4.91 10.59 -0.68
N GLY A 43 -5.99 10.94 -1.40
CA GLY A 43 -7.30 10.30 -1.21
C GLY A 43 -7.27 8.80 -1.50
N ALA A 44 -6.58 8.38 -2.57
CA ALA A 44 -6.44 6.98 -2.94
C ALA A 44 -5.69 6.18 -1.87
N LEU A 45 -4.60 6.73 -1.31
CA LEU A 45 -3.82 6.09 -0.26
C LEU A 45 -4.60 6.00 1.06
N ARG A 46 -5.29 7.08 1.45
CA ARG A 46 -6.16 7.07 2.64
C ARG A 46 -7.31 6.08 2.52
N GLN A 47 -7.87 5.90 1.32
CA GLN A 47 -8.99 4.98 1.12
C GLN A 47 -8.56 3.52 1.02
N ARG A 48 -7.46 3.23 0.30
CA ARG A 48 -7.08 1.86 -0.07
C ARG A 48 -6.00 1.27 0.83
N GLU A 49 -5.12 2.13 1.36
CA GLU A 49 -3.88 1.72 2.03
C GLU A 49 -3.82 2.18 3.50
N ALA A 50 -4.88 2.80 4.05
CA ALA A 50 -4.87 3.34 5.42
C ALA A 50 -4.42 2.33 6.48
N LYS A 51 -4.84 1.07 6.35
CA LYS A 51 -4.44 0.01 7.29
C LYS A 51 -2.96 -0.33 7.19
N LEU A 52 -2.41 -0.35 5.98
CA LEU A 52 -1.00 -0.66 5.74
C LEU A 52 -0.10 0.51 6.13
N LEU A 53 -0.57 1.75 5.92
CA LEU A 53 0.08 2.96 6.43
C LEU A 53 0.17 2.97 7.95
N SER A 54 -0.94 2.69 8.63
CA SER A 54 -0.97 2.58 10.09
C SER A 54 -0.05 1.48 10.60
N LEU A 55 -0.04 0.31 9.95
CA LEU A 55 0.85 -0.80 10.29
C LEU A 55 2.34 -0.45 10.11
N ALA A 56 2.67 0.31 9.07
CA ALA A 56 4.02 0.80 8.82
C ALA A 56 4.39 2.00 9.72
N GLY A 57 3.47 2.56 10.50
CA GLY A 57 3.72 3.78 11.27
C GLY A 57 4.06 4.99 10.38
N ILE A 58 3.59 5.01 9.14
CA ILE A 58 3.87 6.07 8.15
C ILE A 58 2.59 6.85 7.91
N SER A 59 2.69 8.19 7.90
CA SER A 59 1.57 9.04 7.53
C SER A 59 1.29 8.99 6.02
N ALA A 60 0.03 9.22 5.62
CA ALA A 60 -0.29 9.26 4.19
C ALA A 60 0.43 10.43 3.50
N GLU A 61 0.62 11.53 4.23
CA GLU A 61 1.34 12.73 3.82
C GLU A 61 2.80 12.40 3.47
N ASP A 62 3.50 11.68 4.34
CA ASP A 62 4.90 11.30 4.12
C ASP A 62 5.05 10.35 2.92
N LEU A 63 4.15 9.36 2.80
CA LEU A 63 4.19 8.45 1.65
C LEU A 63 3.88 9.20 0.35
N VAL A 64 2.96 10.17 0.36
CA VAL A 64 2.69 11.02 -0.81
C VAL A 64 3.93 11.82 -1.20
N GLN A 65 4.60 12.47 -0.23
CA GLN A 65 5.82 13.24 -0.51
C GLN A 65 6.92 12.36 -1.11
N GLU A 66 7.21 11.22 -0.49
CA GLU A 66 8.23 10.28 -0.98
C GLU A 66 7.85 9.71 -2.35
N THR A 67 6.55 9.46 -2.60
CA THR A 67 6.07 9.02 -3.91
C THR A 67 6.38 10.05 -4.99
N PHE A 68 6.08 11.33 -4.75
CA PHE A 68 6.37 12.38 -5.73
C PHE A 68 7.87 12.59 -5.91
N HIS A 69 8.65 12.56 -4.82
CA HIS A 69 10.10 12.63 -4.89
C HIS A 69 10.64 11.52 -5.81
N ARG A 70 10.25 10.27 -5.57
CA ARG A 70 10.69 9.13 -6.37
C ARG A 70 10.16 9.16 -7.80
N ALA A 71 8.93 9.63 -7.99
CA ALA A 71 8.34 9.78 -9.31
C ALA A 71 9.13 10.80 -10.15
N PHE A 72 9.58 11.91 -9.57
CA PHE A 72 10.38 12.91 -10.28
C PHE A 72 11.77 12.40 -10.60
N GLU A 73 12.44 11.70 -9.68
CA GLU A 73 13.73 11.05 -9.98
C GLU A 73 13.64 10.05 -11.13
N ARG A 74 12.50 9.34 -11.21
CA ARG A 74 12.26 8.31 -12.24
C ARG A 74 11.33 8.77 -13.34
N ALA A 75 11.17 10.07 -13.54
CA ALA A 75 10.24 10.61 -14.55
C ALA A 75 10.57 10.11 -15.96
N HIS A 76 11.85 9.88 -16.26
CA HIS A 76 12.34 9.30 -17.52
C HIS A 76 11.81 7.87 -17.81
N THR A 77 11.30 7.17 -16.81
CA THR A 77 10.73 5.81 -16.96
C THR A 77 9.26 5.81 -17.38
N PHE A 78 8.60 6.97 -17.35
CA PHE A 78 7.22 7.09 -17.77
C PHE A 78 7.11 6.96 -19.29
N GLN A 79 6.24 6.06 -19.74
CA GLN A 79 6.00 5.82 -21.16
C GLN A 79 4.75 6.56 -21.61
N ARG A 80 4.92 7.52 -22.51
CA ARG A 80 3.81 8.06 -23.31
C ARG A 80 3.27 6.90 -24.16
N GLY A 81 1.99 6.62 -24.05
CA GLY A 81 1.34 5.59 -24.86
C GLY A 81 0.58 6.23 -26.03
N ASP A 82 0.13 5.39 -26.95
CA ASP A 82 -0.30 5.80 -28.30
C ASP A 82 -1.67 6.51 -28.39
N VAL A 83 -2.34 6.74 -27.25
CA VAL A 83 -3.70 7.31 -27.22
C VAL A 83 -3.60 8.78 -26.83
N GLU A 84 -4.04 9.67 -27.73
CA GLU A 84 -4.01 11.14 -27.58
C GLU A 84 -5.08 11.70 -26.61
N ASP A 85 -5.88 10.84 -25.97
CA ASP A 85 -6.90 11.29 -25.01
C ASP A 85 -6.27 11.64 -23.65
N ARG A 86 -6.41 12.92 -23.28
CA ARG A 86 -5.96 13.49 -22.01
C ARG A 86 -6.56 12.78 -20.78
N GLU A 87 -7.79 12.28 -20.87
CA GLU A 87 -8.40 11.60 -19.74
C GLU A 87 -7.77 10.22 -19.51
N HIS A 88 -7.54 9.46 -20.59
CA HIS A 88 -6.83 8.19 -20.54
C HIS A 88 -5.38 8.35 -20.08
N GLU A 89 -4.72 9.42 -20.52
CA GLU A 89 -3.38 9.78 -20.06
C GLU A 89 -3.35 10.04 -18.55
N ARG A 90 -4.28 10.87 -18.03
CA ARG A 90 -4.40 11.13 -16.59
C ARG A 90 -4.63 9.85 -15.78
N HIS A 91 -5.47 8.95 -16.25
CA HIS A 91 -5.68 7.65 -15.62
C HIS A 91 -4.40 6.80 -15.58
N ARG A 92 -3.62 6.81 -16.67
CA ARG A 92 -2.34 6.11 -16.74
C ARG A 92 -1.31 6.70 -15.78
N THR A 93 -1.20 8.03 -15.73
CA THR A 93 -0.34 8.74 -14.78
C THR A 93 -0.68 8.37 -13.33
N ARG A 94 -1.97 8.36 -12.99
CA ARG A 94 -2.45 7.96 -11.67
C ARG A 94 -2.16 6.51 -11.33
N ALA A 95 -2.33 5.59 -12.29
CA ALA A 95 -1.98 4.18 -12.10
C ALA A 95 -0.47 3.98 -11.92
N TRP A 96 0.35 4.76 -12.65
CA TRP A 96 1.80 4.76 -12.50
C TRP A 96 2.23 5.30 -11.13
N LEU A 97 1.67 6.43 -10.67
CA LEU A 97 1.92 6.96 -9.32
C LEU A 97 1.49 5.97 -8.22
N GLY A 98 0.33 5.33 -8.39
CA GLY A 98 -0.13 4.29 -7.47
C GLY A 98 0.84 3.11 -7.37
N ARG A 99 1.46 2.71 -8.49
CA ARG A 99 2.49 1.67 -8.50
C ARG A 99 3.76 2.11 -7.75
N VAL A 100 4.20 3.35 -7.92
CA VAL A 100 5.35 3.90 -7.18
C VAL A 100 5.06 3.90 -5.68
N ALA A 101 3.91 4.42 -5.26
CA ALA A 101 3.51 4.44 -3.86
C ALA A 101 3.41 3.05 -3.24
N HIS A 102 2.81 2.09 -3.96
CA HIS A 102 2.69 0.72 -3.50
C HIS A 102 4.06 0.05 -3.29
N ASN A 103 5.01 0.27 -4.21
CA ASN A 103 6.36 -0.27 -4.07
C ASN A 103 7.08 0.35 -2.85
N LEU A 104 6.95 1.66 -2.65
CA LEU A 104 7.54 2.34 -1.48
C LEU A 104 6.96 1.80 -0.17
N LEU A 105 5.65 1.59 -0.12
CA LEU A 105 4.99 1.03 1.06
C LEU A 105 5.43 -0.43 1.31
N ALA A 106 5.57 -1.23 0.26
CA ALA A 106 6.10 -2.60 0.35
C ALA A 106 7.53 -2.61 0.90
N ASP A 107 8.42 -1.77 0.35
CA ASP A 107 9.81 -1.64 0.82
C ASP A 107 9.87 -1.25 2.31
N GLN A 108 8.98 -0.35 2.77
CA GLN A 108 8.93 0.05 4.16
C GLN A 108 8.44 -1.08 5.08
N LEU A 109 7.40 -1.81 4.67
CA LEU A 109 6.90 -2.96 5.41
C LEU A 109 7.94 -4.09 5.50
N GLU A 110 8.79 -4.26 4.47
CA GLU A 110 9.94 -5.18 4.52
C GLU A 110 11.00 -4.72 5.53
N ARG A 111 11.37 -3.43 5.52
CA ARG A 111 12.34 -2.87 6.48
C ARG A 111 11.88 -2.95 7.93
N PHE A 112 10.58 -2.73 8.19
CA PHE A 112 10.01 -2.92 9.52
C PHE A 112 10.17 -4.35 10.03
N ARG A 113 10.22 -5.35 9.14
CA ARG A 113 10.44 -6.75 9.51
C ARG A 113 11.89 -7.06 9.83
N GLU A 114 12.84 -6.41 9.17
CA GLU A 114 14.28 -6.62 9.41
C GLU A 114 14.75 -6.01 10.75
N VAL A 115 14.11 -4.94 11.22
CA VAL A 115 14.50 -4.24 12.47
C VAL A 115 13.98 -4.93 13.73
N SER A 116 13.11 -5.94 13.62
CA SER A 116 12.57 -6.72 14.76
C SER A 116 13.56 -7.74 15.35
N ALA A 117 14.84 -7.38 15.46
CA ALA A 117 15.89 -8.19 16.09
C ALA A 117 16.82 -7.36 16.99
N SER A 118 16.30 -6.37 17.71
CA SER A 118 17.05 -5.63 18.74
C SER A 118 16.39 -5.76 20.12
N PRO A 119 17.13 -6.03 21.22
CA PRO A 119 16.58 -6.18 22.57
C PRO A 119 16.17 -4.85 23.23
N TYR A 120 16.10 -3.74 22.49
CA TYR A 120 15.61 -2.45 22.96
C TYR A 120 14.11 -2.28 22.68
N LEU A 121 13.29 -3.22 23.16
CA LEU A 121 11.87 -2.93 23.43
C LEU A 121 11.78 -2.21 24.77
N GLU A 122 12.33 -1.00 24.82
CA GLU A 122 11.94 -0.02 25.81
C GLU A 122 10.52 0.40 25.43
N ARG A 123 9.57 -0.36 26.00
CA ARG A 123 8.17 -0.04 26.23
C ARG A 123 7.77 1.34 25.68
N VAL A 124 7.44 1.39 24.38
CA VAL A 124 6.70 2.52 23.83
C VAL A 124 5.34 2.44 24.48
N ALA A 125 5.18 3.18 25.57
CA ALA A 125 3.87 3.54 26.07
C ALA A 125 3.16 4.22 24.89
N CYS A 126 2.08 3.60 24.42
CA CYS A 126 1.13 4.24 23.53
C CYS A 126 0.42 5.36 24.31
N ASP A 127 1.14 6.42 24.65
CA ASP A 127 0.57 7.62 25.21
C ASP A 127 0.13 8.52 24.05
N GLY A 128 -1.19 8.54 23.81
CA GLY A 128 -1.87 9.62 23.11
C GLY A 128 -1.72 9.65 21.60
N ILE A 129 -2.28 8.66 20.90
CA ILE A 129 -2.92 8.95 19.61
C ILE A 129 -4.40 8.92 19.93
N ASP A 130 -5.07 10.06 19.80
CA ASP A 130 -6.53 10.11 19.71
C ASP A 130 -6.93 9.25 18.50
N ALA A 131 -7.11 7.97 18.75
CA ALA A 131 -7.69 7.03 17.80
C ALA A 131 -9.15 7.46 17.67
N GLU A 132 -9.45 8.21 16.60
CA GLU A 132 -10.80 8.25 16.06
C GLU A 132 -11.30 6.79 16.02
N PRO A 133 -12.34 6.44 16.79
CA PRO A 133 -12.81 5.06 16.84
C PRO A 133 -13.18 4.62 15.43
N SER A 134 -12.71 3.43 15.05
CA SER A 134 -13.06 2.87 13.75
C SER A 134 -14.59 2.74 13.67
N GLU A 135 -15.24 3.49 12.80
CA GLU A 135 -16.72 3.52 12.70
C GLU A 135 -17.33 2.21 12.19
N SER A 136 -16.53 1.21 11.79
CA SER A 136 -17.02 -0.02 11.19
C SER A 136 -16.87 -1.20 12.16
N ARG A 137 -17.99 -1.59 12.78
CA ARG A 137 -18.17 -2.80 13.59
C ARG A 137 -17.59 -4.07 12.95
N GLU A 138 -17.61 -4.16 11.63
CA GLU A 138 -17.02 -5.28 10.89
C GLU A 138 -15.49 -5.35 11.09
N LEU A 139 -14.82 -4.20 11.21
CA LEU A 139 -13.38 -4.12 11.45
C LEU A 139 -13.00 -4.54 12.87
N ASP A 140 -13.82 -4.23 13.86
CA ASP A 140 -13.61 -4.67 15.23
C ASP A 140 -13.75 -6.20 15.35
N LEU A 141 -14.73 -6.78 14.65
CA LEU A 141 -14.91 -8.23 14.59
C LEU A 141 -13.75 -8.95 13.90
N VAL A 142 -13.22 -8.38 12.81
CA VAL A 142 -12.04 -8.94 12.13
C VAL A 142 -10.80 -8.83 13.03
N SER A 143 -10.63 -7.71 13.72
CA SER A 143 -9.50 -7.50 14.64
C SER A 143 -9.53 -8.50 15.80
N ALA A 144 -10.68 -8.62 16.48
CA ALA A 144 -10.87 -9.63 17.53
C ALA A 144 -10.70 -11.07 17.03
N GLY A 145 -11.14 -11.35 15.80
CA GLY A 145 -10.95 -12.65 15.16
C GLY A 145 -9.48 -12.96 14.92
N LEU A 146 -8.70 -11.99 14.45
CA LEU A 146 -7.26 -12.13 14.25
C LEU A 146 -6.52 -12.35 15.56
N GLU A 147 -6.88 -11.62 16.62
CA GLU A 147 -6.29 -11.77 17.96
C GLU A 147 -6.54 -13.16 18.57
N SER A 148 -7.64 -13.81 18.18
CA SER A 148 -7.96 -15.18 18.62
C SER A 148 -7.09 -16.28 17.98
N LEU A 149 -6.38 -15.95 16.89
CA LEU A 149 -5.50 -16.90 16.20
C LEU A 149 -4.14 -17.00 16.89
N SER A 150 -3.45 -18.12 16.71
CA SER A 150 -2.07 -18.24 17.20
C SER A 150 -1.13 -17.26 16.49
N GLU A 151 -0.04 -16.86 17.14
CA GLU A 151 0.99 -15.98 16.58
C GLU A 151 1.45 -16.46 15.19
N ARG A 152 1.61 -17.77 15.03
CA ARG A 152 1.95 -18.44 13.77
C ARG A 152 0.91 -18.25 12.68
N GLU A 153 -0.37 -18.38 13.02
CA GLU A 153 -1.48 -18.17 12.09
C GLU A 153 -1.62 -16.69 11.73
N GLN A 154 -1.47 -15.79 12.71
CA GLN A 154 -1.49 -14.36 12.50
C GLN A 154 -0.37 -13.90 11.55
N ASP A 155 0.87 -14.36 11.77
CA ASP A 155 2.02 -14.02 10.92
C ASP A 155 1.79 -14.48 9.48
N VAL A 156 1.37 -15.73 9.29
CA VAL A 156 1.06 -16.27 7.95
C VAL A 156 -0.05 -15.46 7.28
N LEU A 157 -1.14 -15.10 7.98
CA LEU A 157 -2.21 -14.29 7.40
C LEU A 157 -1.75 -12.88 7.04
N ARG A 158 -1.03 -12.20 7.93
CA ARG A 158 -0.50 -10.85 7.68
C ARG A 158 0.42 -10.82 6.47
N VAL A 159 1.36 -11.77 6.40
CA VAL A 159 2.30 -11.87 5.28
C VAL A 159 1.57 -12.18 3.98
N THR A 160 0.60 -13.08 4.01
CA THR A 160 -0.09 -13.51 2.79
C THR A 160 -1.11 -12.49 2.28
N ALA A 161 -1.67 -11.63 3.15
CA ALA A 161 -2.57 -10.55 2.78
C ALA A 161 -1.91 -9.52 1.84
N LEU A 162 -0.61 -9.26 2.00
CA LEU A 162 0.16 -8.33 1.15
C LEU A 162 0.24 -8.77 -0.32
N TYR A 163 0.09 -10.06 -0.57
CA TYR A 163 0.15 -10.64 -1.91
C TYR A 163 -1.24 -10.96 -2.48
N HIS A 164 -2.29 -10.51 -1.80
CA HIS A 164 -3.65 -10.69 -2.27
C HIS A 164 -3.99 -9.67 -3.37
N ARG A 165 -4.38 -10.17 -4.55
CA ARG A 165 -5.02 -9.40 -5.63
C ARG A 165 -6.35 -10.08 -5.95
N ALA A 166 -7.42 -9.31 -6.16
CA ALA A 166 -8.72 -9.86 -6.54
C ALA A 166 -8.60 -10.70 -7.84
N GLY A 167 -8.85 -12.02 -7.74
CA GLY A 167 -8.75 -12.99 -8.84
C GLY A 167 -8.66 -14.45 -8.36
N GLU A 168 -9.04 -15.41 -9.19
CA GLU A 168 -9.04 -16.85 -8.84
C GLU A 168 -7.62 -17.46 -8.91
N HIS A 169 -7.32 -18.37 -7.96
CA HIS A 169 -6.09 -19.18 -7.85
C HIS A 169 -4.77 -18.41 -7.62
N GLN A 170 -4.71 -17.66 -6.53
CA GLN A 170 -3.51 -16.92 -6.16
C GLN A 170 -2.50 -17.75 -5.36
N ARG A 171 -1.35 -17.99 -5.99
CA ARG A 171 -0.20 -18.64 -5.36
C ARG A 171 0.71 -17.59 -4.75
N LEU A 172 1.02 -17.75 -3.46
CA LEU A 172 2.05 -16.95 -2.79
C LEU A 172 3.38 -17.14 -3.54
N PRO A 173 4.19 -16.08 -3.76
CA PRO A 173 5.52 -16.26 -4.32
C PRO A 173 6.31 -17.34 -3.54
N ASN A 174 7.04 -18.19 -4.26
CA ASN A 174 7.72 -19.33 -3.64
C ASN A 174 8.78 -18.88 -2.62
N ALA A 175 9.43 -17.73 -2.85
CA ALA A 175 10.39 -17.14 -1.91
C ALA A 175 9.74 -16.80 -0.57
N VAL A 176 8.58 -16.14 -0.60
CA VAL A 176 7.80 -15.77 0.60
C VAL A 176 7.30 -17.01 1.35
N SER A 177 6.90 -18.06 0.61
CA SER A 177 6.50 -19.34 1.22
C SER A 177 7.69 -20.01 1.92
N ALA A 178 8.86 -20.01 1.27
CA ALA A 178 10.08 -20.61 1.80
C ALA A 178 10.59 -19.87 3.05
N GLU A 179 10.49 -18.54 3.07
CA GLU A 179 10.85 -17.73 4.22
C GLU A 179 9.94 -18.03 5.43
N LEU A 180 8.61 -18.06 5.22
CA LEU A 180 7.64 -18.46 6.26
C LEU A 180 7.90 -19.89 6.75
N ALA A 181 8.22 -20.80 5.83
CA ALA A 181 8.53 -22.18 6.15
C ALA A 181 9.80 -22.28 7.01
N ALA A 182 10.87 -21.56 6.66
CA ALA A 182 12.10 -21.49 7.44
C ALA A 182 11.85 -20.90 8.84
N ARG A 183 11.12 -19.78 8.92
CA ARG A 183 10.82 -19.06 10.17
C ARG A 183 10.09 -19.94 11.19
N TRP A 184 9.11 -20.71 10.74
CA TRP A 184 8.29 -21.56 11.60
C TRP A 184 8.75 -23.02 11.64
N GLY A 185 9.95 -23.32 11.13
CA GLY A 185 10.51 -24.67 11.11
C GLY A 185 9.60 -25.69 10.41
N THR A 186 9.02 -25.32 9.27
CA THR A 186 8.00 -26.11 8.57
C THR A 186 8.22 -26.17 7.06
N THR A 187 7.22 -26.66 6.32
CA THR A 187 7.27 -26.79 4.85
C THR A 187 6.35 -25.78 4.16
N ASN A 188 6.63 -25.47 2.89
CA ASN A 188 5.79 -24.59 2.06
C ASN A 188 4.33 -25.09 1.98
N GLU A 189 4.13 -26.40 1.96
CA GLU A 189 2.82 -27.03 1.95
C GLU A 189 2.07 -26.78 3.27
N ASN A 190 2.77 -26.89 4.40
CA ASN A 190 2.23 -26.55 5.71
C ASN A 190 1.87 -25.06 5.81
N ILE A 191 2.67 -24.15 5.24
CA ILE A 191 2.32 -22.72 5.19
C ILE A 191 1.01 -22.48 4.44
N ARG A 192 0.80 -23.16 3.31
CA ARG A 192 -0.47 -23.10 2.56
C ARG A 192 -1.64 -23.64 3.39
N ALA A 193 -1.43 -24.75 4.08
CA ALA A 193 -2.45 -25.35 4.95
C ALA A 193 -2.79 -24.45 6.14
N ILE A 194 -1.79 -23.84 6.78
CA ILE A 194 -1.97 -22.86 7.87
C ILE A 194 -2.76 -21.67 7.38
N ARG A 195 -2.38 -21.08 6.23
CA ARG A 195 -3.12 -19.97 5.63
C ARG A 195 -4.60 -20.33 5.41
N SER A 196 -4.86 -21.47 4.78
CA SER A 196 -6.23 -21.91 4.48
C SER A 196 -7.05 -22.13 5.76
N ARG A 197 -6.48 -22.79 6.77
CA ARG A 197 -7.16 -23.04 8.06
C ARG A 197 -7.39 -21.76 8.86
N ALA A 198 -6.40 -20.86 8.89
CA ALA A 198 -6.49 -19.60 9.59
C ALA A 198 -7.53 -18.66 8.94
N LEU A 199 -7.57 -18.58 7.61
CA LEU A 199 -8.63 -17.86 6.88
C LEU A 199 -10.00 -18.44 7.21
N LYS A 200 -10.15 -19.77 7.18
CA LYS A 200 -11.41 -20.43 7.54
C LYS A 200 -11.86 -20.09 8.96
N LYS A 201 -10.97 -20.17 9.95
CA LYS A 201 -11.25 -19.79 11.34
C LYS A 201 -11.69 -18.32 11.46
N LEU A 202 -11.00 -17.42 10.76
CA LEU A 202 -11.32 -16.00 10.77
C LEU A 202 -12.70 -15.73 10.14
N THR A 203 -13.00 -16.36 9.01
CA THR A 203 -14.33 -16.28 8.38
C THR A 203 -15.42 -16.84 9.31
N GLU A 204 -15.21 -18.00 9.92
CA GLU A 204 -16.15 -18.61 10.86
C GLU A 204 -16.41 -17.70 12.09
N PHE A 205 -15.36 -17.06 12.62
CA PHE A 205 -15.48 -16.12 13.73
C PHE A 205 -16.35 -14.90 13.36
N VAL A 206 -16.07 -14.30 12.20
CA VAL A 206 -16.79 -13.12 11.72
C VAL A 206 -18.24 -13.47 11.38
N THR A 207 -18.48 -14.53 10.59
CA THR A 207 -19.84 -14.95 10.21
C THR A 207 -20.65 -15.43 11.42
N GLY A 208 -20.02 -16.12 12.38
CA GLY A 208 -20.69 -16.57 13.60
C GLY A 208 -21.17 -15.42 14.49
N ARG A 209 -20.43 -14.31 14.54
CA ARG A 209 -20.80 -13.11 15.31
C ARG A 209 -21.82 -12.23 14.58
N ILE A 210 -21.72 -12.13 13.25
CA ILE A 210 -22.72 -11.42 12.41
C ILE A 210 -24.08 -12.17 12.42
N GLY A 211 -24.07 -13.50 12.51
CA GLY A 211 -25.28 -14.33 12.53
C GLY A 211 -26.06 -14.33 13.86
N GLN A 212 -25.39 -14.09 15.00
CA GLN A 212 -26.05 -14.05 16.32
C GLN A 212 -26.79 -12.74 16.62
N GLU A 213 -26.67 -11.74 15.75
CA GLU A 213 -27.31 -10.42 15.90
C GLU A 213 -28.59 -10.26 15.07
N ASN A 214 -28.97 -11.27 14.27
CA ASN A 214 -30.21 -11.28 13.48
C ASN A 214 -31.32 -12.16 14.09
N VAL A 215 -31.22 -12.50 15.38
CA VAL A 215 -32.31 -13.15 16.13
C VAL A 215 -32.95 -12.09 17.02
N PRO A 216 -34.20 -11.65 16.74
CA PRO A 216 -34.93 -10.72 17.60
C PRO A 216 -35.26 -11.33 18.97
#